data_AF-A0A4V2MTT4-F1
#
_entry.id   AF-A0A4V2MTT4-F1
#
_cell.length_a   1.000
_cell.length_b   1.000
_cell.length_c   1.000
_cell.angle_alpha   90.00
_cell.angle_beta   90.00
_cell.angle_gamma   90.00
#
_symmetry.space_group_name_H-M   'P 1'
#
loop_
_entity.id
_entity.type
_entity.pdbx_description
1 polymer ?
#
loop_
_entity_poly.entity_id
_entity_poly.type
_entity_poly.pdbx_seq_one_letter_code
_entity_poly.pdbx_strand_id
1 'polypeptide(L)'
;MLAAPCVANAEAIPEAPDPAPPPSWITSLDATIPCPLYQSDNLADNLFVEGGFDFQDARKTLDGGIGYRHLMANDKVMLGANAVYSHEFPRNHQRLSYGAEIRTSVFEINSNYYHRMTDWKLTGVANNEEKARGGYDVELAVALPYVPSAHFRVKHFCWNGVESNDPTNPIDDLKGNTFSVSSSIYDGLAVEVGYVDYTSGNAEYSKGDCERFLKISYTMDLFGTGVNKATRPRISKKPYSFERMDDRRFEKLRFEQKIYSASKENNAA
;
A
#
# COMPACT_ATOMS: atom_id res chain seq x y z
N MET A 1 2.28 85.22 -1.49
CA MET A 1 1.88 83.92 -0.92
C MET A 1 1.77 82.93 -2.08
N LEU A 2 2.85 82.19 -2.37
CA LEU A 2 2.83 81.12 -3.36
C LEU A 2 2.39 79.82 -2.66
N ALA A 3 1.40 79.14 -3.23
CA ALA A 3 0.88 77.87 -2.75
C ALA A 3 1.88 76.73 -3.01
N ALA A 4 2.07 75.86 -2.02
CA ALA A 4 2.89 74.65 -2.11
C ALA A 4 2.19 73.54 -2.93
N PRO A 5 2.91 72.73 -3.70
CA PRO A 5 2.33 71.62 -4.45
C PRO A 5 2.06 70.41 -3.53
N CYS A 6 0.91 69.78 -3.74
CA CYS A 6 0.49 68.55 -3.07
C CYS A 6 1.30 67.35 -3.59
N VAL A 7 2.04 66.69 -2.71
CA VAL A 7 2.76 65.45 -3.01
C VAL A 7 1.78 64.29 -2.89
N ALA A 8 1.54 63.57 -3.98
CA ALA A 8 0.77 62.33 -3.97
C ALA A 8 1.60 61.21 -3.32
N ASN A 9 1.08 60.62 -2.24
CA ASN A 9 1.65 59.41 -1.64
C ASN A 9 1.48 58.24 -2.62
N ALA A 10 2.58 57.60 -3.00
CA ALA A 10 2.54 56.32 -3.69
C ALA A 10 2.14 55.22 -2.69
N GLU A 11 0.95 54.65 -2.86
CA GLU A 11 0.54 53.44 -2.14
C GLU A 11 1.42 52.27 -2.59
N ALA A 12 1.99 51.55 -1.62
CA ALA A 12 2.80 50.36 -1.88
C ALA A 12 1.92 49.26 -2.51
N ILE A 13 2.39 48.69 -3.62
CA ILE A 13 1.78 47.52 -4.25
C ILE A 13 1.93 46.34 -3.27
N PRO A 14 0.86 45.59 -2.94
CA PRO A 14 0.99 44.41 -2.09
C PRO A 14 1.91 43.38 -2.76
N GLU A 15 2.90 42.88 -2.01
CA GLU A 15 3.76 41.78 -2.44
C GLU A 15 2.89 40.59 -2.88
N ALA A 16 3.27 39.97 -4.01
CA ALA A 16 2.62 38.77 -4.48
C ALA A 16 2.73 37.68 -3.39
N PRO A 17 1.66 36.89 -3.14
CA PRO A 17 1.75 35.79 -2.20
C PRO A 17 2.89 34.86 -2.63
N ASP A 18 3.71 34.44 -1.65
CA ASP A 18 4.80 33.51 -1.88
C ASP A 18 4.31 32.31 -2.70
N PRO A 19 5.07 31.84 -3.70
CA PRO A 19 4.69 30.67 -4.47
C PRO A 19 4.51 29.49 -3.53
N ALA A 20 3.37 28.82 -3.63
CA ALA A 20 3.08 27.62 -2.85
C ALA A 20 4.28 26.65 -2.95
N PRO A 21 4.73 26.06 -1.83
CA PRO A 21 5.83 25.12 -1.87
C PRO A 21 5.52 24.00 -2.87
N PRO A 22 6.52 23.52 -3.64
CA PRO A 22 6.31 22.45 -4.59
C PRO A 22 5.73 21.23 -3.86
N PRO A 23 4.79 20.49 -4.48
CA PRO A 23 4.21 19.32 -3.85
C PRO A 23 5.30 18.28 -3.55
N SER A 24 5.38 17.84 -2.30
CA SER A 24 6.33 16.82 -1.85
C SER A 24 5.86 15.43 -2.26
N TRP A 25 6.17 15.00 -3.48
CA TRP A 25 5.89 13.63 -3.91
C TRP A 25 6.88 12.67 -3.25
N ILE A 26 6.37 11.62 -2.64
CA ILE A 26 7.16 10.45 -2.24
C ILE A 26 7.11 9.46 -3.40
N THR A 27 8.27 8.99 -3.85
CA THR A 27 8.37 7.99 -4.91
C THR A 27 8.75 6.64 -4.32
N SER A 28 8.10 5.58 -4.79
CA SER A 28 8.47 4.21 -4.44
C SER A 28 8.62 3.34 -5.68
N LEU A 29 9.48 2.32 -5.56
CA LEU A 29 9.70 1.30 -6.57
C LEU A 29 9.59 -0.07 -5.92
N ASP A 30 8.59 -0.84 -6.34
CA ASP A 30 8.35 -2.20 -5.88
C ASP A 30 8.67 -3.21 -6.98
N ALA A 31 9.48 -4.21 -6.66
CA ALA A 31 9.71 -5.39 -7.49
C ALA A 31 9.33 -6.65 -6.72
N THR A 32 8.63 -7.58 -7.35
CA THR A 32 8.15 -8.79 -6.69
C THR A 32 8.14 -9.96 -7.67
N ILE A 33 8.63 -11.12 -7.22
CA ILE A 33 8.76 -12.33 -8.02
C ILE A 33 8.12 -13.50 -7.26
N PRO A 34 6.89 -13.91 -7.63
CA PRO A 34 6.29 -15.14 -7.15
C PRO A 34 6.82 -16.35 -7.95
N CYS A 35 7.27 -17.37 -7.24
CA CYS A 35 7.81 -18.61 -7.79
C CYS A 35 6.96 -19.80 -7.31
N PRO A 36 6.32 -20.56 -8.23
CA PRO A 36 5.58 -21.76 -7.86
C PRO A 36 6.54 -22.84 -7.32
N LEU A 37 6.18 -23.45 -6.20
CA LEU A 37 6.89 -24.60 -5.62
C LEU A 37 6.15 -25.91 -5.86
N TYR A 38 4.82 -25.89 -5.79
CA TYR A 38 3.98 -27.06 -6.01
C TYR A 38 2.66 -26.67 -6.67
N GLN A 39 2.20 -27.53 -7.57
CA GLN A 39 0.90 -27.46 -8.22
C GLN A 39 0.33 -28.87 -8.29
N SER A 40 -0.92 -29.06 -7.90
CA SER A 40 -1.60 -30.34 -8.11
C SER A 40 -1.91 -30.57 -9.60
N ASP A 41 -2.14 -31.83 -10.00
CA ASP A 41 -2.43 -32.20 -11.40
C ASP A 41 -3.66 -31.48 -11.97
N ASN A 42 -4.66 -31.26 -11.12
CA ASN A 42 -5.89 -30.51 -11.45
C ASN A 42 -5.75 -28.99 -11.23
N LEU A 43 -4.56 -28.50 -10.86
CA LEU A 43 -4.24 -27.11 -10.59
C LEU A 43 -5.02 -26.49 -9.40
N ALA A 44 -5.78 -27.29 -8.65
CA ALA A 44 -6.57 -26.82 -7.53
C ALA A 44 -5.69 -26.31 -6.39
N ASP A 45 -4.63 -27.05 -6.04
CA ASP A 45 -3.73 -26.74 -4.93
C ASP A 45 -2.41 -26.16 -5.43
N ASN A 46 -2.05 -24.98 -4.92
CA ASN A 46 -0.90 -24.24 -5.39
C ASN A 46 -0.11 -23.69 -4.21
N LEU A 47 1.18 -24.04 -4.13
CA LEU A 47 2.11 -23.48 -3.18
C LEU A 47 3.16 -22.66 -3.93
N PHE A 48 3.46 -21.46 -3.45
CA PHE A 48 4.46 -20.58 -4.03
C PHE A 48 5.23 -19.83 -2.95
N VAL A 49 6.42 -19.37 -3.31
CA VAL A 49 7.19 -18.42 -2.53
C VAL A 49 7.27 -17.10 -3.29
N GLU A 50 7.40 -16.00 -2.58
CA GLU A 50 7.46 -14.66 -3.16
C GLU A 50 8.68 -13.92 -2.61
N GLY A 51 9.53 -13.41 -3.49
CA GLY A 51 10.62 -12.50 -3.13
C GLY A 51 10.26 -11.08 -3.56
N GLY A 52 10.32 -10.13 -2.64
CA GLY A 52 9.97 -8.74 -2.88
C GLY A 52 11.09 -7.78 -2.46
N PHE A 53 11.22 -6.68 -3.19
CA PHE A 53 12.06 -5.56 -2.84
C PHE A 53 11.28 -4.25 -3.03
N ASP A 54 11.31 -3.37 -2.04
CA ASP A 54 10.74 -2.02 -2.08
C ASP A 54 11.83 -0.97 -1.80
N PHE A 55 11.88 0.06 -2.66
CA PHE A 55 12.65 1.28 -2.44
C PHE A 55 11.67 2.43 -2.21
N GLN A 56 11.70 3.07 -1.05
CA GLN A 56 10.94 4.27 -0.77
C GLN A 56 11.85 5.31 -0.12
N ASP A 57 12.10 6.41 -0.84
CA ASP A 57 13.07 7.46 -0.47
C ASP A 57 14.45 6.88 -0.09
N ALA A 58 14.79 6.91 1.21
CA ALA A 58 16.05 6.39 1.77
C ALA A 58 15.91 5.00 2.42
N ARG A 59 14.70 4.44 2.46
CA ARG A 59 14.41 3.12 3.06
C ARG A 59 14.36 2.04 1.99
N LYS A 60 14.79 0.84 2.39
CA LYS A 60 14.83 -0.35 1.55
C LYS A 60 14.20 -1.50 2.30
N THR A 61 13.18 -2.13 1.74
CA THR A 61 12.53 -3.28 2.39
C THR A 61 12.75 -4.51 1.54
N LEU A 62 13.21 -5.59 2.18
CA LEU A 62 13.28 -6.92 1.58
C LEU A 62 12.17 -7.78 2.16
N ASP A 63 11.36 -8.38 1.29
CA ASP A 63 10.26 -9.25 1.66
C ASP A 63 10.51 -10.69 1.18
N GLY A 64 10.26 -11.65 2.06
CA GLY A 64 10.25 -13.07 1.74
C GLY A 64 8.95 -13.70 2.22
N GLY A 65 8.15 -14.20 1.27
CA GLY A 65 6.82 -14.73 1.52
C GLY A 65 6.63 -16.17 1.08
N ILE A 66 5.68 -16.85 1.71
CA ILE A 66 5.11 -18.12 1.27
C ILE A 66 3.60 -17.96 1.17
N GLY A 67 3.02 -18.50 0.11
CA GLY A 67 1.58 -18.46 -0.15
C GLY A 67 1.06 -19.81 -0.59
N TYR A 68 -0.11 -20.16 -0.10
CA TYR A 68 -0.90 -21.29 -0.56
C TYR A 68 -2.23 -20.80 -1.10
N ARG A 69 -2.66 -21.31 -2.26
CA ARG A 69 -3.91 -20.99 -2.92
C ARG A 69 -4.64 -22.24 -3.38
N HIS A 70 -5.93 -22.32 -3.04
CA HIS A 70 -6.84 -23.41 -3.39
C HIS A 70 -7.97 -22.90 -4.30
N LEU A 71 -8.14 -23.51 -5.47
CA LEU A 71 -9.26 -23.26 -6.37
C LEU A 71 -10.42 -24.20 -6.05
N MET A 72 -11.63 -23.63 -5.97
CA MET A 72 -12.86 -24.38 -5.79
C MET A 72 -13.99 -23.84 -6.68
N ALA A 73 -15.17 -24.46 -6.59
CA ALA A 73 -16.37 -24.05 -7.33
C ALA A 73 -16.12 -23.96 -8.85
N ASN A 74 -15.54 -25.01 -9.42
CA ASN A 74 -15.10 -25.07 -10.82
C ASN A 74 -14.10 -23.96 -11.16
N ASP A 75 -13.11 -23.78 -10.29
CA ASP A 75 -12.02 -22.80 -10.37
C ASP A 75 -12.44 -21.34 -10.33
N LYS A 76 -13.67 -21.03 -9.90
CA LYS A 76 -14.19 -19.65 -9.89
C LYS A 76 -13.94 -18.91 -8.59
N VAL A 77 -13.64 -19.65 -7.52
CA VAL A 77 -13.29 -19.11 -6.21
C VAL A 77 -11.89 -19.59 -5.87
N MET A 78 -11.03 -18.65 -5.50
CA MET A 78 -9.70 -18.93 -5.00
C MET A 78 -9.62 -18.53 -3.54
N LEU A 79 -9.31 -19.48 -2.66
CA LEU A 79 -8.93 -19.19 -1.29
C LEU A 79 -7.42 -19.15 -1.19
N GLY A 80 -6.89 -18.29 -0.34
CA GLY A 80 -5.47 -18.21 -0.09
C GLY A 80 -5.14 -17.97 1.37
N ALA A 81 -3.97 -18.45 1.77
CA ALA A 81 -3.32 -18.07 3.02
C ALA A 81 -1.86 -17.75 2.71
N ASN A 82 -1.31 -16.75 3.38
CA ASN A 82 0.06 -16.32 3.16
C ASN A 82 0.75 -15.94 4.47
N ALA A 83 2.07 -16.02 4.46
CA ALA A 83 2.93 -15.50 5.52
C ALA A 83 4.13 -14.81 4.88
N VAL A 84 4.45 -13.60 5.35
CA VAL A 84 5.51 -12.77 4.77
C VAL A 84 6.40 -12.22 5.88
N TYR A 85 7.70 -12.40 5.73
CA TYR A 85 8.71 -11.77 6.56
C TYR A 85 9.31 -10.58 5.82
N SER A 86 9.28 -9.41 6.46
CA SER A 86 9.82 -8.14 5.95
C SER A 86 11.01 -7.70 6.79
N HIS A 87 12.09 -7.28 6.15
CA HIS A 87 13.25 -6.66 6.79
C HIS A 87 13.53 -5.29 6.15
N GLU A 88 13.42 -4.24 6.93
CA GLU A 88 13.70 -2.86 6.50
C GLU A 88 15.15 -2.47 6.81
N PHE A 89 15.83 -1.87 5.85
CA PHE A 89 17.14 -1.23 5.96
C PHE A 89 17.01 0.29 5.78
N PRO A 90 17.87 1.10 6.43
CA PRO A 90 18.99 0.69 7.29
C PRO A 90 18.59 0.42 8.76
N ARG A 91 17.35 0.72 9.15
CA ARG A 91 16.89 0.69 10.56
C ARG A 91 16.75 -0.72 11.13
N ASN A 92 16.83 -1.75 10.28
CA ASN A 92 16.78 -3.17 10.62
C ASN A 92 15.48 -3.57 11.34
N HIS A 93 14.35 -2.91 11.06
CA HIS A 93 13.06 -3.34 11.58
C HIS A 93 12.63 -4.65 10.92
N GLN A 94 12.09 -5.57 11.73
CA GLN A 94 11.61 -6.86 11.25
C GLN A 94 10.13 -7.00 11.58
N ARG A 95 9.38 -7.49 10.60
CA ARG A 95 7.94 -7.67 10.71
C ARG A 95 7.55 -9.00 10.09
N LEU A 96 6.67 -9.71 10.78
CA LEU A 96 6.06 -10.94 10.28
C LEU A 96 4.59 -10.67 10.04
N SER A 97 4.12 -11.02 8.84
CA SER A 97 2.76 -10.76 8.40
C SER A 97 2.08 -12.09 8.08
N TYR A 98 0.81 -12.19 8.41
CA TYR A 98 -0.03 -13.34 8.08
C TYR A 98 -1.27 -12.84 7.36
N GLY A 99 -1.63 -13.46 6.24
CA GLY A 99 -2.74 -13.02 5.42
C GLY A 99 -3.67 -14.15 5.00
N ALA A 100 -4.93 -13.79 4.75
CA ALA A 100 -5.93 -14.65 4.14
C ALA A 100 -6.57 -13.93 2.94
N GLU A 101 -6.83 -14.67 1.88
CA GLU A 101 -7.35 -14.16 0.62
C GLU A 101 -8.59 -14.95 0.19
N ILE A 102 -9.61 -14.25 -0.32
CA ILE A 102 -10.72 -14.83 -1.06
C ILE A 102 -10.84 -14.03 -2.35
N ARG A 103 -10.57 -14.67 -3.49
CA ARG A 103 -10.58 -14.00 -4.80
C ARG A 103 -11.57 -14.68 -5.73
N THR A 104 -12.31 -13.85 -6.44
CA THR A 104 -13.15 -14.23 -7.57
C THR A 104 -12.91 -13.28 -8.72
N SER A 105 -13.57 -13.49 -9.85
CA SER A 105 -13.55 -12.56 -10.98
C SER A 105 -14.36 -11.29 -10.74
N VAL A 106 -15.19 -11.24 -9.68
CA VAL A 106 -16.10 -10.12 -9.40
C VAL A 106 -15.70 -9.35 -8.14
N PHE A 107 -15.22 -10.05 -7.11
CA PHE A 107 -14.76 -9.44 -5.87
C PHE A 107 -13.53 -10.15 -5.32
N GLU A 108 -12.74 -9.41 -4.54
CA GLU A 108 -11.58 -9.89 -3.82
C GLU A 108 -11.65 -9.37 -2.39
N ILE A 109 -11.32 -10.22 -1.43
CA ILE A 109 -11.17 -9.87 -0.03
C ILE A 109 -9.77 -10.30 0.39
N ASN A 110 -9.01 -9.39 0.97
CA ASN A 110 -7.71 -9.67 1.56
C ASN A 110 -7.72 -9.16 3.00
N SER A 111 -7.18 -9.94 3.92
CA SER A 111 -7.03 -9.55 5.31
C SER A 111 -5.63 -9.89 5.74
N ASN A 112 -4.91 -8.94 6.31
CA ASN A 112 -3.55 -9.15 6.79
C ASN A 112 -3.40 -8.69 8.24
N TYR A 113 -2.64 -9.45 9.00
CA TYR A 113 -2.22 -9.11 10.35
C TYR A 113 -0.70 -8.97 10.39
N TYR A 114 -0.23 -7.89 11.02
CA TYR A 114 1.15 -7.49 11.07
C TYR A 114 1.68 -7.59 12.50
N HIS A 115 2.56 -8.55 12.72
CA HIS A 115 3.26 -8.75 13.98
C HIS A 115 4.65 -8.12 13.92
N ARG A 116 4.90 -7.14 14.79
CA ARG A 116 6.25 -6.57 14.95
C ARG A 116 7.16 -7.58 15.66
N MET A 117 8.37 -7.78 15.16
CA MET A 117 9.37 -8.63 15.82
C MET A 117 10.48 -7.83 16.51
N THR A 118 10.59 -6.53 16.22
CA THR A 118 11.62 -5.65 16.78
C THR A 118 11.05 -4.58 17.70
N ASP A 119 11.77 -4.31 18.78
CA ASP A 119 11.54 -3.17 19.68
C ASP A 119 12.20 -1.87 19.18
N TRP A 120 12.27 -0.85 20.05
CA TRP A 120 12.85 0.47 19.74
C TRP A 120 14.27 0.34 19.19
N LYS A 121 14.55 1.06 18.09
CA LYS A 121 15.87 1.13 17.46
C LYS A 121 16.29 2.56 17.23
N LEU A 122 17.54 2.88 17.50
CA LEU A 122 18.13 4.19 17.23
C LEU A 122 18.13 4.47 15.72
N THR A 123 17.61 5.63 15.35
CA THR A 123 17.49 6.10 13.97
C THR A 123 18.78 6.72 13.42
N GLY A 124 19.76 6.99 14.30
CA GLY A 124 21.05 7.59 13.95
C GLY A 124 21.02 9.13 13.75
N VAL A 125 19.86 9.78 13.89
CA VAL A 125 19.71 11.24 13.80
C VAL A 125 19.22 11.77 15.15
N ALA A 126 19.96 12.73 15.72
CA ALA A 126 19.58 13.46 16.95
C ALA A 126 19.14 12.57 18.14
N ASN A 127 19.75 11.40 18.31
CA ASN A 127 19.40 10.44 19.36
C ASN A 127 17.97 9.84 19.26
N ASN A 128 17.21 10.07 18.19
CA ASN A 128 15.82 9.58 18.10
C ASN A 128 15.73 8.04 18.02
N GLU A 129 14.73 7.46 18.68
CA GLU A 129 14.38 6.04 18.59
C GLU A 129 13.11 5.85 17.76
N GLU A 130 13.07 4.78 16.98
CA GLU A 130 11.89 4.36 16.22
C GLU A 130 11.44 2.95 16.58
N LYS A 131 10.13 2.73 16.57
CA LYS A 131 9.52 1.42 16.78
C LYS A 131 8.57 1.07 15.66
N ALA A 132 8.75 -0.10 15.06
CA ALA A 132 7.83 -0.66 14.09
C ALA A 132 6.45 -0.91 14.74
N ARG A 133 5.39 -0.48 14.06
CA ARG A 133 4.02 -0.72 14.47
C ARG A 133 3.54 -2.08 13.97
N GLY A 134 2.88 -2.82 14.86
CA GLY A 134 1.99 -3.90 14.44
C GLY A 134 0.65 -3.33 14.01
N GLY A 135 -0.24 -4.18 13.51
CA GLY A 135 -1.55 -3.73 13.07
C GLY A 135 -2.27 -4.77 12.22
N TYR A 136 -3.32 -4.34 11.56
CA TYR A 136 -4.02 -5.14 10.57
C TYR A 136 -4.59 -4.27 9.46
N ASP A 137 -4.85 -4.89 8.32
CA ASP A 137 -5.67 -4.31 7.27
C ASP A 137 -6.68 -5.32 6.72
N VAL A 138 -7.74 -4.78 6.14
CA VAL A 138 -8.73 -5.53 5.37
C VAL A 138 -9.03 -4.74 4.11
N GLU A 139 -8.87 -5.38 2.95
CA GLU A 139 -9.17 -4.80 1.64
C GLU A 139 -10.31 -5.58 0.96
N LEU A 140 -11.31 -4.83 0.49
CA LEU A 140 -12.34 -5.31 -0.42
C LEU A 140 -12.13 -4.66 -1.79
N ALA A 141 -12.11 -5.48 -2.84
CA ALA A 141 -12.14 -5.02 -4.21
C ALA A 141 -13.38 -5.57 -4.91
N VAL A 142 -14.01 -4.75 -5.75
CA VAL A 142 -15.18 -5.15 -6.55
C VAL A 142 -14.97 -4.66 -7.98
N ALA A 143 -15.15 -5.57 -8.95
CA ALA A 143 -15.09 -5.25 -10.36
C ALA A 143 -16.16 -4.19 -10.71
N LEU A 144 -15.82 -3.26 -11.62
CA LEU A 144 -16.79 -2.28 -12.08
C LEU A 144 -17.79 -2.93 -13.05
N PRO A 145 -19.09 -2.58 -12.99
CA PRO A 145 -20.08 -3.09 -13.93
C PRO A 145 -19.64 -2.87 -15.37
N TYR A 146 -19.73 -3.91 -16.20
CA TYR A 146 -19.36 -3.89 -17.62
C TYR A 146 -17.87 -3.65 -17.92
N VAL A 147 -17.03 -3.45 -16.89
CA VAL A 147 -15.58 -3.20 -17.02
C VAL A 147 -14.83 -4.15 -16.08
N PRO A 148 -14.77 -5.47 -16.38
CA PRO A 148 -14.19 -6.47 -15.48
C PRO A 148 -12.66 -6.32 -15.31
N SER A 149 -12.00 -5.51 -16.15
CA SER A 149 -10.59 -5.16 -15.97
C SER A 149 -10.37 -4.08 -14.91
N ALA A 150 -11.43 -3.39 -14.47
CA ALA A 150 -11.36 -2.32 -13.49
C ALA A 150 -12.01 -2.74 -12.17
N HIS A 151 -11.41 -2.33 -11.06
CA HIS A 151 -11.88 -2.63 -9.72
C HIS A 151 -11.91 -1.38 -8.88
N PHE A 152 -12.99 -1.17 -8.15
CA PHE A 152 -13.04 -0.25 -7.02
C PHE A 152 -12.55 -0.98 -5.77
N ARG A 153 -11.65 -0.35 -5.02
CA ARG A 153 -11.03 -0.93 -3.83
C ARG A 153 -11.24 -0.04 -2.62
N VAL A 154 -11.52 -0.68 -1.50
CA VAL A 154 -11.61 -0.06 -0.18
C VAL A 154 -10.74 -0.86 0.77
N LYS A 155 -9.75 -0.21 1.38
CA LYS A 155 -8.88 -0.81 2.39
C LYS A 155 -9.09 -0.08 3.71
N HIS A 156 -9.43 -0.81 4.77
CA HIS A 156 -9.37 -0.30 6.12
C HIS A 156 -8.08 -0.77 6.78
N PHE A 157 -7.37 0.13 7.48
CA PHE A 157 -6.17 -0.23 8.21
C PHE A 157 -6.18 0.35 9.62
N CYS A 158 -5.55 -0.38 10.54
CA CYS A 158 -5.31 0.04 11.91
C CYS A 158 -3.90 -0.38 12.30
N TRP A 159 -3.06 0.61 12.61
CA TRP A 159 -1.73 0.41 13.15
C TRP A 159 -1.74 0.78 14.62
N ASN A 160 -1.25 -0.14 15.45
CA ASN A 160 -1.32 0.00 16.89
C ASN A 160 -0.45 1.19 17.35
N GLY A 161 -0.95 1.89 18.36
CA GLY A 161 -0.18 2.87 19.13
C GLY A 161 1.08 2.27 19.73
N VAL A 162 2.03 3.13 20.09
CA VAL A 162 3.21 2.75 20.86
C VAL A 162 3.33 3.65 22.08
N GLU A 163 3.77 3.08 23.20
CA GLU A 163 3.98 3.85 24.42
C GLU A 163 5.05 4.91 24.20
N SER A 164 4.71 6.18 24.47
CA SER A 164 5.66 7.28 24.51
C SER A 164 6.35 7.30 25.87
N ASN A 165 7.57 7.87 25.93
CA ASN A 165 8.25 8.14 27.20
C ASN A 165 7.51 9.22 28.03
N ASP A 166 6.57 9.95 27.42
CA ASP A 166 5.68 10.89 28.08
C ASP A 166 4.30 10.24 28.32
N PRO A 167 3.95 9.90 29.58
CA PRO A 167 2.64 9.31 29.91
C PRO A 167 1.47 10.28 29.69
N THR A 168 1.73 11.57 29.43
CA THR A 168 0.70 12.57 29.10
C THR A 168 0.45 12.71 27.60
N ASN A 169 1.31 12.11 26.76
CA ASN A 169 1.21 12.17 25.30
C ASN A 169 1.55 10.81 24.64
N PRO A 170 0.69 9.78 24.80
CA PRO A 170 0.88 8.49 24.14
C PRO A 170 0.76 8.64 22.62
N ILE A 171 1.51 7.82 21.88
CA ILE A 171 1.37 7.75 20.43
C ILE A 171 0.17 6.85 20.11
N ASP A 172 -0.97 7.47 19.82
CA ASP A 172 -2.24 6.78 19.54
C ASP A 172 -2.21 5.87 18.29
N ASP A 173 -3.25 5.05 18.18
CA ASP A 173 -3.52 4.21 16.99
C ASP A 173 -3.69 5.08 15.74
N LEU A 174 -3.01 4.67 14.67
CA LEU A 174 -3.17 5.25 13.34
C LEU A 174 -4.20 4.43 12.56
N LYS A 175 -5.34 5.02 12.23
CA LYS A 175 -6.46 4.36 11.54
C LYS A 175 -6.87 5.17 10.33
N GLY A 176 -7.24 4.48 9.27
CA GLY A 176 -7.72 5.15 8.06
C GLY A 176 -8.32 4.20 7.05
N ASN A 177 -8.82 4.81 5.98
CA ASN A 177 -9.41 4.11 4.85
C ASN A 177 -8.71 4.55 3.58
N THR A 178 -8.35 3.60 2.73
CA THR A 178 -7.88 3.87 1.36
C THR A 178 -9.01 3.59 0.39
N PHE A 179 -9.26 4.53 -0.51
CA PHE A 179 -10.20 4.37 -1.62
C PHE A 179 -9.42 4.47 -2.93
N SER A 180 -9.55 3.46 -3.78
CA SER A 180 -8.85 3.48 -5.08
C SER A 180 -9.63 2.81 -6.20
N VAL A 181 -9.29 3.19 -7.42
CA VAL A 181 -9.74 2.55 -8.66
C VAL A 181 -8.51 2.04 -9.38
N SER A 182 -8.47 0.73 -9.63
CA SER A 182 -7.41 0.06 -10.39
C SER A 182 -7.96 -0.45 -11.71
N SER A 183 -7.19 -0.39 -12.80
CA SER A 183 -7.57 -0.96 -14.10
C SER A 183 -6.38 -1.52 -14.86
N SER A 184 -6.55 -2.69 -15.45
CA SER A 184 -5.60 -3.27 -16.42
C SER A 184 -5.80 -2.62 -17.79
N ILE A 185 -4.85 -1.77 -18.19
CA ILE A 185 -4.93 -0.99 -19.43
C ILE A 185 -4.43 -1.81 -20.62
N TYR A 186 -3.32 -2.54 -20.44
CA TYR A 186 -2.74 -3.46 -21.42
C TYR A 186 -2.29 -4.73 -20.71
N ASP A 187 -1.90 -5.74 -21.48
CA ASP A 187 -1.41 -7.00 -20.94
C ASP A 187 -0.17 -6.74 -20.08
N GLY A 188 -0.26 -7.10 -18.80
CA GLY A 188 0.76 -6.80 -17.79
C GLY A 188 0.71 -5.38 -17.22
N LEU A 189 0.20 -4.37 -17.94
CA LEU A 189 0.15 -2.99 -17.49
C LEU A 189 -1.16 -2.66 -16.75
N ALA A 190 -1.02 -2.27 -15.48
CA ALA A 190 -2.11 -1.79 -14.65
C ALA A 190 -1.82 -0.39 -14.09
N VAL A 191 -2.88 0.39 -13.90
CA VAL A 191 -2.84 1.70 -13.25
C VAL A 191 -3.82 1.70 -12.09
N GLU A 192 -3.41 2.25 -10.95
CA GLU A 192 -4.28 2.46 -9.80
C GLU A 192 -4.14 3.91 -9.32
N VAL A 193 -5.27 4.56 -9.11
CA VAL A 193 -5.35 5.92 -8.57
C VAL A 193 -6.25 5.90 -7.34
N GLY A 194 -5.87 6.62 -6.30
CA GLY A 194 -6.63 6.61 -5.07
C GLY A 194 -6.20 7.68 -4.09
N TYR A 195 -6.86 7.65 -2.94
CA TYR A 195 -6.51 8.49 -1.80
C TYR A 195 -6.65 7.73 -0.49
N VAL A 196 -5.94 8.20 0.52
CA VAL A 196 -6.00 7.74 1.90
C VAL A 196 -6.67 8.81 2.75
N ASP A 197 -7.66 8.42 3.52
CA ASP A 197 -8.37 9.24 4.49
C ASP A 197 -8.07 8.74 5.91
N TYR A 198 -7.38 9.56 6.69
CA TYR A 198 -6.96 9.22 8.05
C TYR A 198 -8.04 9.63 9.07
N THR A 199 -8.63 8.62 9.74
CA THR A 199 -9.67 8.83 10.76
C THR A 199 -9.07 9.11 12.14
N SER A 200 -7.90 8.55 12.44
CA SER A 200 -7.09 8.86 13.63
C SER A 200 -5.59 8.80 13.31
N GLY A 201 -4.78 9.66 13.92
CA GLY A 201 -3.35 9.75 13.67
C GLY A 201 -2.66 10.73 14.62
N ASN A 202 -1.33 10.65 14.71
CA ASN A 202 -0.49 11.56 15.51
C ASN A 202 0.00 12.74 14.63
N ALA A 203 0.74 13.72 15.18
CA ALA A 203 1.17 14.92 14.45
C ALA A 203 1.94 14.69 13.12
N GLU A 204 2.52 13.50 12.92
CA GLU A 204 3.19 13.07 11.69
C GLU A 204 2.22 12.62 10.58
N TYR A 205 0.97 12.28 10.93
CA TYR A 205 -0.11 11.86 10.04
C TYR A 205 -1.35 12.70 10.36
N SER A 206 -1.45 13.86 9.71
CA SER A 206 -2.39 14.91 10.09
C SER A 206 -3.84 14.50 9.85
N LYS A 207 -4.65 14.64 10.90
CA LYS A 207 -6.10 14.42 10.87
C LYS A 207 -6.74 15.50 9.98
N GLY A 208 -7.11 15.16 8.74
CA GLY A 208 -7.75 16.08 7.79
C GLY A 208 -7.04 16.23 6.44
N ASP A 209 -5.85 15.66 6.28
CA ASP A 209 -5.16 15.64 4.98
C ASP A 209 -5.46 14.33 4.23
N CYS A 210 -5.85 14.47 2.96
CA CYS A 210 -6.02 13.34 2.06
C CYS A 210 -4.74 13.10 1.26
N GLU A 211 -4.04 12.01 1.53
CA GLU A 211 -2.89 11.60 0.71
C GLU A 211 -3.39 10.97 -0.58
N ARG A 212 -2.94 11.49 -1.73
CA ARG A 212 -3.31 10.96 -3.06
C ARG A 212 -2.15 10.15 -3.61
N PHE A 213 -2.45 9.08 -4.33
CA PHE A 213 -1.43 8.26 -4.97
C PHE A 213 -1.80 7.86 -6.39
N LEU A 214 -0.75 7.62 -7.18
CA LEU A 214 -0.78 6.99 -8.48
C LEU A 214 0.18 5.82 -8.45
N LYS A 215 -0.29 4.62 -8.80
CA LYS A 215 0.53 3.43 -8.98
C LYS A 215 0.46 3.00 -10.44
N ILE A 216 1.63 2.71 -11.00
CA ILE A 216 1.77 2.11 -12.32
C ILE A 216 2.50 0.79 -12.10
N SER A 217 1.89 -0.31 -12.53
CA SER A 217 2.43 -1.66 -12.32
C SER A 217 2.55 -2.38 -13.64
N TYR A 218 3.68 -3.07 -13.84
CA TYR A 218 3.91 -3.91 -15.01
C TYR A 218 4.25 -5.34 -14.58
N THR A 219 3.43 -6.29 -15.00
CA THR A 219 3.60 -7.72 -14.75
C THR A 219 4.19 -8.37 -15.99
N MET A 220 5.34 -9.03 -15.83
CA MET A 220 6.04 -9.76 -16.89
C MET A 220 6.11 -11.25 -16.55
N ASP A 221 5.88 -12.10 -17.56
CA ASP A 221 6.07 -13.54 -17.45
C ASP A 221 7.49 -13.90 -17.91
N LEU A 222 8.42 -13.95 -16.95
CA LEU A 222 9.85 -14.19 -17.21
C LEU A 222 10.19 -15.65 -17.54
N PHE A 223 9.30 -16.60 -17.17
CA PHE A 223 9.58 -18.04 -17.24
C PHE A 223 8.54 -18.82 -18.04
N GLY A 224 7.72 -18.13 -18.83
CA GLY A 224 6.73 -18.77 -19.71
C GLY A 224 5.64 -19.54 -18.94
N THR A 225 5.33 -19.10 -17.72
CA THR A 225 4.31 -19.73 -16.87
C THR A 225 2.90 -19.60 -17.46
N GLY A 226 2.67 -18.62 -18.33
CA GLY A 226 1.37 -18.37 -18.95
C GLY A 226 0.30 -17.85 -17.98
N VAL A 227 0.68 -17.62 -16.71
CA VAL A 227 -0.18 -17.14 -15.63
C VAL A 227 -0.11 -15.61 -15.55
N ASN A 228 -1.18 -14.97 -15.08
CA ASN A 228 -1.39 -13.52 -14.96
C ASN A 228 -1.46 -12.77 -16.30
N LYS A 229 -1.85 -13.44 -17.38
CA LYS A 229 -2.16 -12.76 -18.64
C LYS A 229 -3.50 -12.03 -18.53
N ALA A 230 -3.63 -10.88 -19.20
CA ALA A 230 -4.91 -10.21 -19.35
C ALA A 230 -5.77 -10.98 -20.37
N THR A 231 -6.25 -12.15 -19.97
CA THR A 231 -7.09 -13.04 -20.80
C THR A 231 -8.51 -12.51 -20.98
N ARG A 232 -8.89 -11.49 -20.20
CA ARG A 232 -10.27 -11.04 -20.04
C ARG A 232 -10.55 -9.79 -20.87
N PRO A 233 -11.75 -9.70 -21.49
CA PRO A 233 -12.14 -8.52 -22.24
C PRO A 233 -12.28 -7.32 -21.29
N ARG A 234 -11.69 -6.18 -21.65
CA ARG A 234 -11.72 -4.97 -20.83
C ARG A 234 -13.13 -4.40 -20.68
N ILE A 235 -13.97 -4.63 -21.67
CA ILE A 235 -15.39 -4.23 -21.68
C ILE A 235 -16.23 -5.48 -21.92
N SER A 236 -17.28 -5.65 -21.14
CA SER A 236 -18.22 -6.78 -21.22
C SER A 236 -19.63 -6.30 -21.54
N LYS A 237 -20.41 -7.16 -22.19
CA LYS A 237 -21.85 -6.96 -22.39
C LYS A 237 -22.68 -7.25 -21.14
N LYS A 238 -22.09 -7.98 -20.17
CA LYS A 238 -22.72 -8.32 -18.90
C LYS A 238 -22.08 -7.48 -17.79
N PRO A 239 -22.86 -7.02 -16.79
CA PRO A 239 -22.32 -6.23 -15.69
C PRO A 239 -21.27 -7.01 -14.91
N TYR A 240 -21.54 -8.30 -14.65
CA TYR A 240 -20.65 -9.23 -13.97
C TYR A 240 -20.65 -10.57 -14.69
N SER A 241 -19.49 -11.22 -14.74
CA SER A 241 -19.37 -12.61 -15.16
C SER A 241 -18.48 -13.37 -14.19
N PHE A 242 -18.94 -14.55 -13.80
CA PHE A 242 -18.25 -15.39 -12.83
C PHE A 242 -17.34 -16.37 -13.57
N GLU A 243 -16.17 -15.86 -13.90
CA GLU A 243 -15.09 -16.53 -14.63
C GLU A 243 -14.16 -17.32 -13.70
N ARG A 244 -13.39 -18.23 -14.31
CA ARG A 244 -12.35 -19.02 -13.65
C ARG A 244 -11.17 -18.13 -13.23
N MET A 245 -10.43 -18.59 -12.24
CA MET A 245 -9.34 -17.90 -11.56
C MET A 245 -7.99 -18.63 -11.70
N ASP A 246 -7.95 -19.67 -12.53
CA ASP A 246 -6.79 -20.51 -12.83
C ASP A 246 -5.62 -19.71 -13.43
N ASP A 247 -5.93 -18.65 -14.17
CA ASP A 247 -4.97 -17.72 -14.76
C ASP A 247 -4.43 -16.68 -13.76
N ARG A 248 -4.93 -16.60 -12.53
CA ARG A 248 -4.54 -15.60 -11.51
C ARG A 248 -3.84 -16.21 -10.29
N ARG A 249 -3.51 -17.51 -10.35
CA ARG A 249 -2.99 -18.28 -9.19
C ARG A 249 -1.67 -17.76 -8.62
N PHE A 250 -0.88 -17.03 -9.40
CA PHE A 250 0.41 -16.48 -8.98
C PHE A 250 0.46 -14.95 -9.06
N GLU A 251 -0.69 -14.28 -8.94
CA GLU A 251 -0.68 -12.83 -8.71
C GLU A 251 0.01 -12.51 -7.38
N LYS A 252 0.71 -11.38 -7.34
CA LYS A 252 1.38 -10.87 -6.13
C LYS A 252 0.46 -10.92 -4.89
N LEU A 253 1.04 -11.26 -3.74
CA LEU A 253 0.37 -11.16 -2.44
C LEU A 253 -0.03 -9.71 -2.14
N ARG A 254 -1.26 -9.49 -1.66
CA ARG A 254 -1.73 -8.15 -1.29
C ARG A 254 -1.54 -7.91 0.20
N PHE A 255 -0.40 -7.31 0.55
CA PHE A 255 -0.07 -6.85 1.90
C PHE A 255 0.64 -5.48 1.83
N GLU A 256 0.73 -4.80 2.97
CA GLU A 256 1.41 -3.51 3.11
C GLU A 256 2.92 -3.74 3.27
N GLN A 257 3.72 -3.43 2.26
CA GLN A 257 5.19 -3.59 2.31
C GLN A 257 5.86 -2.54 3.21
N LYS A 258 5.33 -1.31 3.22
CA LYS A 258 5.83 -0.23 4.08
C LYS A 258 5.69 -0.59 5.55
N ILE A 259 6.76 -0.41 6.32
CA ILE A 259 6.73 -0.54 7.77
C ILE A 259 6.45 0.85 8.37
N TYR A 260 5.26 1.03 8.94
CA TYR A 260 4.96 2.24 9.71
C TYR A 260 5.75 2.20 11.02
N SER A 261 6.66 3.16 11.20
CA SER A 261 7.36 3.38 12.46
C SER A 261 6.71 4.52 13.24
N ALA A 262 6.89 4.53 14.56
CA ALA A 262 6.68 5.72 15.37
C ALA A 262 8.03 6.17 15.91
N SER A 263 8.28 7.47 15.88
CA SER A 263 9.51 8.08 16.40
C SER A 263 9.28 8.70 17.78
N LYS A 264 10.32 8.71 18.61
CA LYS A 264 10.39 9.49 19.84
C LYS A 264 11.79 10.08 20.01
N GLU A 265 11.88 11.23 20.67
CA GLU A 265 13.15 11.83 21.07
C GLU A 265 13.72 11.10 22.29
N ASN A 266 15.00 10.69 22.23
CA ASN A 266 15.65 10.03 23.34
C ASN A 266 16.34 11.06 24.24
N ASN A 267 15.69 11.40 25.34
CA ASN A 267 16.23 12.30 26.37
C ASN A 267 17.22 11.59 27.33
N ALA A 268 17.95 10.60 26.85
CA ALA A 268 19.04 9.98 27.63
C ALA A 268 20.25 10.93 27.64
N ALA A 269 20.33 11.73 28.70
CA ALA A 269 21.55 12.42 29.15
C ALA A 269 22.48 11.45 29.90
#